data_AF-A0A833PAB7-F1
#
_entry.id   AF-A0A833PAB7-F1
#
_cell.length_a   1.000
_cell.length_b   1.000
_cell.length_c   1.000
_cell.angle_alpha   90.00
_cell.angle_beta   90.00
_cell.angle_gamma   90.00
#
_symmetry.space_group_name_H-M   'P 1'
#
loop_
_entity.id
_entity.type
_entity.pdbx_description
1 polymer ?
#
loop_
_entity_poly.entity_id
_entity_poly.type
_entity_poly.pdbx_seq_one_letter_code
_entity_poly.pdbx_strand_id
1 'polypeptide(L)'
;MNTLRPSITLGDTFFGTWTYVDEKGHPIAINDELIFKSSIKINDKKYPVELTVLDQTQNIGGIAFIVQTSDWSRGIAEMDLKVMVGEFIKHSEKYCFNVVGSITE
;
A
#
# COMPACT_ATOMS: atom_id res chain seq x y z
N MET A 1 -4.97 -2.54 -23.59
CA MET A 1 -3.55 -2.44 -23.17
C MET A 1 -3.33 -3.46 -22.07
N ASN A 2 -2.45 -4.46 -22.27
CA ASN A 2 -2.01 -5.33 -21.18
C ASN A 2 -1.08 -4.52 -20.29
N THR A 3 -1.62 -3.87 -19.27
CA THR A 3 -0.83 -3.20 -18.24
C THR A 3 0.02 -4.28 -17.56
N LEU A 4 1.32 -4.24 -17.81
CA LEU A 4 2.29 -5.11 -17.14
C LEU A 4 2.11 -4.93 -15.64
N ARG A 5 1.76 -6.02 -14.94
CA ARG A 5 1.68 -6.02 -13.49
C ARG A 5 3.10 -5.80 -12.94
N PRO A 6 3.33 -4.80 -12.06
CA PRO A 6 4.65 -4.56 -11.51
C PRO A 6 5.15 -5.80 -10.76
N SER A 7 6.48 -5.99 -10.75
CA SER A 7 7.14 -7.12 -10.09
C SER A 7 8.03 -6.61 -8.96
N ILE A 8 8.04 -7.34 -7.85
CA ILE A 8 8.87 -7.11 -6.67
C ILE A 8 9.73 -8.36 -6.47
N THR A 9 11.02 -8.18 -6.24
CA THR A 9 11.95 -9.27 -6.00
C THR A 9 12.00 -9.60 -4.51
N LEU A 10 12.00 -10.89 -4.17
CA LEU A 10 12.19 -11.33 -2.79
C LEU A 10 13.54 -10.89 -2.23
N GLY A 11 13.53 -10.38 -1.00
CA GLY A 11 14.70 -9.82 -0.32
C GLY A 11 14.84 -8.32 -0.49
N ASP A 12 14.16 -7.72 -1.48
CA ASP A 12 14.13 -6.28 -1.63
C ASP A 12 13.28 -5.63 -0.53
N THR A 13 13.62 -4.37 -0.26
CA THR A 13 12.73 -3.43 0.43
C THR A 13 12.11 -2.53 -0.62
N PHE A 14 10.79 -2.40 -0.62
CA PHE A 14 10.12 -1.41 -1.46
C PHE A 14 9.39 -0.39 -0.61
N PHE A 15 9.34 0.83 -1.12
CA PHE A 15 8.64 1.95 -0.52
C PHE A 15 7.70 2.55 -1.55
N GLY A 16 6.65 3.19 -1.07
CA GLY A 16 5.69 3.87 -1.92
C GLY A 16 5.03 5.01 -1.18
N THR A 17 4.47 5.92 -1.97
CA THR A 17 3.59 6.97 -1.47
C THR A 17 2.21 6.80 -2.09
N TRP A 18 1.23 7.20 -1.30
CA TRP A 18 -0.17 7.25 -1.69
C TRP A 18 -0.72 8.63 -1.32
N THR A 19 -1.69 9.11 -2.07
CA THR A 19 -2.34 10.39 -1.79
C THR A 19 -3.84 10.14 -1.64
N TYR A 20 -4.35 10.43 -0.45
CA TYR A 20 -5.79 10.39 -0.20
C TYR A 20 -6.47 11.57 -0.89
N VAL A 21 -7.41 11.28 -1.79
CA VAL A 21 -8.07 12.26 -2.64
C VAL A 21 -9.59 12.21 -2.51
N ASP A 22 -10.25 13.32 -2.86
CA ASP A 22 -11.69 13.40 -3.02
C ASP A 22 -12.17 12.72 -4.32
N GLU A 23 -13.49 12.72 -4.54
CA GLU A 23 -14.12 12.16 -5.75
C GLU A 23 -13.67 12.84 -7.05
N LYS A 24 -13.05 14.02 -6.97
CA LYS A 24 -12.52 14.80 -8.10
C LYS A 24 -11.01 14.61 -8.26
N GLY A 25 -10.37 13.81 -7.41
CA GLY A 25 -8.93 13.58 -7.43
C GLY A 25 -8.11 14.66 -6.73
N HIS A 26 -8.72 15.58 -5.97
CA HIS A 26 -7.98 16.57 -5.19
C HIS A 26 -7.51 15.99 -3.85
N PRO A 27 -6.26 16.23 -3.44
CA PRO A 27 -5.77 15.76 -2.15
C PRO A 27 -6.56 16.33 -0.97
N ILE A 28 -6.90 15.48 0.00
CA ILE A 28 -7.59 15.86 1.24
C ILE A 28 -6.61 15.79 2.39
N ALA A 29 -6.55 16.85 3.20
CA ALA A 29 -5.73 16.87 4.42
C ALA A 29 -6.17 15.78 5.39
N ILE A 30 -5.20 15.01 5.89
CA ILE A 30 -5.45 13.93 6.84
C ILE A 30 -5.53 14.53 8.25
N ASN A 31 -6.58 14.13 8.99
CA ASN A 31 -6.80 14.52 10.38
C ASN A 31 -6.92 13.28 11.29
N ASP A 32 -7.03 13.51 12.59
CA ASP A 32 -7.04 12.45 13.61
C ASP A 32 -8.28 11.55 13.60
N GLU A 33 -9.33 11.91 12.84
CA GLU A 33 -10.53 11.09 12.71
C GLU A 33 -10.37 9.97 11.68
N LEU A 34 -9.38 10.10 10.78
CA LEU A 34 -9.09 9.14 9.73
C LEU A 34 -8.12 8.07 10.23
N ILE A 35 -8.54 6.81 10.15
CA ILE A 35 -7.70 5.66 10.47
C ILE A 35 -7.34 4.93 9.18
N PHE A 36 -6.05 4.78 8.91
CA PHE A 36 -5.56 4.07 7.74
C PHE A 36 -5.14 2.65 8.11
N LYS A 37 -5.59 1.67 7.33
CA LYS A 37 -5.20 0.27 7.49
C LYS A 37 -4.67 -0.23 6.16
N SER A 38 -3.52 -0.91 6.19
CA SER A 38 -3.02 -1.59 5.01
C SER A 38 -2.50 -2.98 5.32
N SER A 39 -2.57 -3.84 4.32
CA SER A 39 -2.04 -5.19 4.36
C SER A 39 -1.79 -5.72 2.98
N ILE A 40 -0.82 -6.61 2.88
CA ILE A 40 -0.51 -7.35 1.65
C ILE A 40 -0.88 -8.81 1.85
N LYS A 41 -1.60 -9.37 0.90
CA LYS A 41 -1.99 -10.79 0.90
C LYS A 41 -1.22 -11.51 -0.20
N ILE A 42 -0.55 -12.61 0.16
CA ILE A 42 0.19 -13.48 -0.77
C ILE A 42 -0.12 -14.92 -0.39
N ASN A 43 -0.66 -15.72 -1.32
CA ASN A 43 -0.98 -17.13 -1.10
C ASN A 43 -1.76 -17.37 0.22
N ASP A 44 -2.81 -16.56 0.45
CA ASP A 44 -3.63 -16.56 1.67
C ASP A 44 -2.95 -16.13 2.98
N LYS A 45 -1.64 -15.87 2.98
CA LYS A 45 -0.94 -15.25 4.10
C LYS A 45 -1.05 -13.73 4.02
N LYS A 46 -1.34 -13.09 5.16
CA LYS A 46 -1.50 -11.64 5.28
C LYS A 46 -0.32 -11.03 6.03
N TYR A 47 0.25 -9.98 5.45
CA TYR A 47 1.37 -9.22 5.97
C TYR A 47 0.88 -7.81 6.29
N PRO A 48 0.99 -7.32 7.54
CA PRO A 48 0.62 -5.94 7.86
C PRO A 48 1.58 -4.97 7.16
N VAL A 49 1.06 -3.82 6.74
CA VAL A 49 1.87 -2.73 6.20
C VAL A 49 1.67 -1.51 7.09
N GLU A 50 2.76 -1.03 7.66
CA GLU A 50 2.75 0.21 8.42
C GLU A 50 2.64 1.39 7.47
N LEU A 51 1.75 2.32 7.82
CA LEU A 51 1.49 3.53 7.06
C LEU A 51 1.94 4.73 7.90
N THR A 52 2.65 5.65 7.27
CA THR A 52 3.10 6.89 7.89
C THR A 52 2.43 8.06 7.18
N VAL A 53 1.63 8.83 7.91
CA VAL A 53 1.09 10.10 7.42
C VAL A 53 2.25 11.09 7.27
N LEU A 54 2.40 11.65 6.07
CA LEU A 54 3.45 12.64 5.78
C LEU A 54 3.06 14.02 6.32
N ASP A 55 4.01 14.95 6.37
CA ASP A 55 3.74 16.35 6.73
C ASP A 55 2.69 16.96 5.78
N GLN A 56 1.50 17.24 6.32
CA GLN A 56 0.34 17.73 5.57
C GLN A 56 0.50 19.19 5.08
N THR A 57 1.52 19.93 5.54
CA THR A 57 1.82 21.27 5.02
C THR A 57 2.52 21.22 3.66
N GLN A 58 3.25 20.13 3.38
CA GLN A 58 4.01 19.92 2.14
C GLN A 58 3.41 18.83 1.26
N ASN A 59 2.74 17.85 1.87
CA ASN A 59 2.22 16.64 1.23
C ASN A 59 0.77 16.41 1.66
N ILE A 60 -0.15 17.32 1.29
CA ILE A 60 -1.59 17.18 1.61
C ILE A 60 -2.08 15.80 1.12
N GLY A 61 -2.73 15.04 1.99
CA GLY A 61 -3.21 13.69 1.70
C GLY A 61 -2.12 12.61 1.60
N GLY A 62 -0.86 13.00 1.74
CA GLY A 62 0.29 12.12 1.55
C GLY A 62 0.47 11.10 2.66
N ILE A 63 0.59 9.84 2.27
CA ILE A 63 0.90 8.70 3.14
C ILE A 63 2.05 7.94 2.51
N ALA A 64 3.02 7.53 3.30
CA ALA A 64 4.11 6.67 2.88
C ALA A 64 3.99 5.30 3.53
N PHE A 65 4.61 4.32 2.90
CA PHE A 65 4.81 2.99 3.47
C PHE A 65 6.15 2.42 3.03
N ILE A 66 6.65 1.50 3.84
CA ILE A 66 7.85 0.73 3.55
C ILE A 66 7.60 -0.73 3.92
N VAL A 67 8.06 -1.64 3.07
CA VAL A 67 7.79 -3.07 3.22
C VAL A 67 9.05 -3.86 2.90
N GLN A 68 9.40 -4.77 3.81
CA GLN A 68 10.46 -5.76 3.60
C GLN A 68 9.83 -7.06 3.12
N THR A 69 10.44 -7.69 2.12
CA THR A 69 9.91 -8.90 1.47
C THR A 69 10.67 -10.18 1.84
N SER A 70 11.56 -10.11 2.84
CA SER A 70 12.45 -11.21 3.21
C SER A 70 11.70 -12.46 3.73
N ASP A 71 10.50 -12.29 4.30
CA ASP A 71 9.66 -13.38 4.83
C ASP A 71 8.46 -13.73 3.91
N TRP A 72 8.51 -13.25 2.67
CA TRP A 72 7.46 -13.46 1.68
C TRP A 72 7.64 -14.75 0.88
N SER A 73 6.55 -15.17 0.27
CA SER A 73 6.55 -16.26 -0.72
C SER A 73 6.42 -15.70 -2.13
N ARG A 74 6.90 -16.44 -3.13
CA ARG A 74 6.65 -16.11 -4.55
C ARG A 74 5.16 -16.21 -4.85
N GLY A 75 4.65 -15.39 -5.76
CA GLY A 75 3.25 -15.46 -6.18
C GLY A 75 2.66 -14.11 -6.56
N ILE A 76 1.34 -14.03 -6.56
CA ILE A 76 0.62 -12.77 -6.76
C ILE A 76 0.33 -12.17 -5.39
N ALA A 77 0.75 -10.94 -5.20
CA ALA A 77 0.49 -10.17 -4.01
C ALA A 77 -0.58 -9.12 -4.28
N GLU A 78 -1.50 -8.99 -3.33
CA GLU A 78 -2.56 -7.98 -3.34
C GLU A 78 -2.41 -7.09 -2.11
N MET A 79 -2.07 -5.82 -2.32
CA MET A 79 -2.08 -4.80 -1.29
C MET A 79 -3.47 -4.17 -1.23
N ASP A 80 -4.05 -4.14 -0.04
CA ASP A 80 -5.28 -3.44 0.29
C ASP A 80 -4.92 -2.24 1.16
N LEU A 81 -5.40 -1.05 0.81
CA LEU A 81 -5.25 0.17 1.58
C LEU A 81 -6.63 0.76 1.83
N LYS A 82 -6.97 0.93 3.10
CA LYS A 82 -8.30 1.34 3.56
C LYS A 82 -8.22 2.58 4.42
N VAL A 83 -9.19 3.47 4.21
CA VAL A 83 -9.45 4.63 5.06
C VAL A 83 -10.74 4.37 5.82
N MET A 84 -10.67 4.54 7.13
CA MET A 84 -11.77 4.31 8.05
C MET A 84 -12.10 5.61 8.79
N VAL A 85 -13.39 5.81 9.08
CA VAL A 85 -13.85 6.77 10.10
C VAL A 85 -14.63 5.96 11.13
N GLY A 86 -14.07 5.81 12.33
CA GLY A 86 -14.54 4.81 13.29
C GLY A 86 -14.49 3.41 12.69
N GLU A 87 -15.64 2.73 12.62
CA GLU A 87 -15.78 1.38 12.06
C GLU A 87 -16.16 1.35 10.57
N PHE A 88 -16.40 2.50 9.94
CA PHE A 88 -16.87 2.58 8.56
C PHE A 88 -15.73 2.74 7.57
N ILE A 89 -15.69 1.90 6.54
CA ILE A 89 -14.78 2.06 5.39
C ILE A 89 -15.29 3.22 4.54
N LYS A 90 -14.49 4.27 4.41
CA LYS A 90 -14.77 5.43 3.54
C LYS A 90 -14.12 5.30 2.17
N HIS A 91 -12.94 4.70 2.13
CA HIS A 91 -12.19 4.50 0.89
C HIS A 91 -11.39 3.21 0.97
N SER A 92 -11.21 2.54 -0.17
CA SER A 92 -10.42 1.32 -0.30
C SER A 92 -9.80 1.28 -1.69
N GLU A 93 -8.49 1.07 -1.73
CA GLU A 93 -7.75 0.90 -2.97
C GLU A 93 -6.99 -0.42 -2.94
N LYS A 94 -6.86 -1.05 -4.10
CA LYS A 94 -6.18 -2.33 -4.25
C LYS A 94 -5.10 -2.26 -5.31
N TYR A 95 -3.92 -2.75 -4.96
CA TYR A 95 -2.78 -2.85 -5.86
C TYR A 95 -2.35 -4.30 -5.98
N CYS A 96 -2.09 -4.75 -7.20
CA CYS A 96 -1.61 -6.11 -7.46
C CYS A 96 -0.20 -6.07 -8.03
N PHE A 97 0.70 -6.89 -7.50
CA PHE A 97 2.06 -7.06 -8.02
C PHE A 97 2.48 -8.53 -8.00
N ASN A 98 3.45 -8.87 -8.84
CA ASN A 98 4.08 -10.20 -8.82
C ASN A 98 5.25 -10.19 -7.83
N VAL A 99 5.38 -11.24 -7.04
CA VAL A 99 6.54 -11.47 -6.18
C VAL A 99 7.37 -12.58 -6.79
N VAL A 100 8.57 -12.24 -7.24
CA VAL A 100 9.49 -13.12 -7.98
C VAL A 100 10.73 -13.44 -7.15
N GLY A 101 11.40 -14.54 -7.45
CA GLY A 101 12.67 -14.89 -6.80
C GLY A 101 13.79 -13.92 -7.16
N SER A 102 14.80 -13.82 -6.29
CA SER A 102 16.07 -13.19 -6.64
C SER A 102 16.72 -13.87 -7.84
N ILE A 103 17.46 -13.10 -8.64
CA ILE A 103 18.21 -13.59 -9.81
C ILE A 103 19.42 -14.45 -9.37
N THR A 104 19.85 -14.34 -8.11
CA THR A 104 20.96 -15.13 -7.57
C THR A 104 20.44 -16.27 -6.70
N GLU A 105 20.22 -17.43 -7.33
CA GLU A 105 20.33 -18.76 -6.69
C GLU A 105 21.77 -19.28 -6.85
#